data_AF-A0A5P6PEE7-F1
#
_entry.id   AF-A0A5P6PEE7-F1
#
_cell.length_a   1.000
_cell.length_b   1.000
_cell.length_c   1.000
_cell.angle_alpha   90.00
_cell.angle_beta   90.00
_cell.angle_gamma   90.00
#
_symmetry.space_group_name_H-M   'P 1'
#
loop_
_entity.id
_entity.type
_entity.pdbx_description
1 polymer ?
#
loop_
_entity_poly.entity_id
_entity_poly.type
_entity_poly.pdbx_seq_one_letter_code
_entity_poly.pdbx_strand_id
1 'polypeptide(L)'
;MRVVAILVLSLSLGGCLTGEQLIAERNAKDDQKCQSYGARPGTDSYVNCRAQLDSARTTARAIDGATPAQTTVVVRSSDVPTPMPSTVPGQRCTSRGSFC
;
A
#
# COMPACT_ATOMS: atom_id res chain seq x y z
N MET A 1 48.01 -6.92 4.69
CA MET A 1 47.79 -5.56 5.24
C MET A 1 47.26 -4.57 4.19
N ARG A 2 47.85 -4.46 2.99
CA ARG A 2 47.35 -3.57 1.91
C ARG A 2 45.90 -3.85 1.47
N VAL A 3 45.51 -5.12 1.33
CA VAL A 3 44.15 -5.50 0.92
C VAL A 3 43.09 -5.14 1.98
N VAL A 4 43.43 -5.29 3.25
CA VAL A 4 42.55 -4.90 4.38
C VAL A 4 42.39 -3.38 4.42
N ALA A 5 43.48 -2.63 4.19
CA ALA A 5 43.43 -1.17 4.12
C ALA A 5 42.54 -0.69 2.96
N ILE A 6 42.60 -1.33 1.79
CA ILE A 6 41.77 -0.98 0.61
C ILE A 6 40.29 -1.27 0.88
N LEU A 7 39.97 -2.43 1.46
CA LEU A 7 38.59 -2.81 1.81
C LEU A 7 37.95 -1.84 2.80
N VAL A 8 38.70 -1.47 3.86
CA VAL A 8 38.24 -0.50 4.85
C VAL A 8 38.05 0.88 4.21
N LEU A 9 38.96 1.33 3.34
CA LEU A 9 38.83 2.61 2.64
C LEU A 9 37.59 2.65 1.74
N SER A 10 37.32 1.57 1.00
CA SER A 10 36.13 1.50 0.12
C SER A 10 34.82 1.46 0.89
N LEU A 11 34.79 0.82 2.08
CA LEU A 11 33.60 0.74 2.91
C LEU A 11 33.27 2.10 3.56
N SER A 12 34.29 2.89 3.88
CA SER A 12 34.14 4.27 4.37
C SER A 12 33.54 5.22 3.33
N LEU A 13 33.83 5.01 2.04
CA LEU A 13 33.30 5.84 0.95
C LEU A 13 31.94 5.36 0.42
N GLY A 14 31.55 4.11 0.68
CA GLY A 14 30.27 3.54 0.23
C GLY A 14 29.06 3.86 1.12
N GLY A 15 29.25 4.56 2.24
CA GLY A 15 28.22 4.73 3.28
C GLY A 15 27.10 5.74 3.00
N CYS A 16 27.22 6.62 2.00
CA CYS A 16 26.27 7.75 1.84
C CYS A 16 25.53 7.84 0.51
N LEU A 17 25.84 7.01 -0.49
CA LEU A 17 25.29 7.23 -1.85
C LEU A 17 23.82 6.79 -2.00
N THR A 18 23.31 5.89 -1.17
CA THR A 18 21.98 5.30 -1.37
C THR A 18 20.83 6.07 -0.71
N GLY A 19 21.10 6.87 0.33
CA GLY A 19 20.05 7.58 1.07
C GLY A 19 19.42 8.71 0.26
N GLU A 20 20.24 9.62 -0.27
CA GLU A 20 19.77 10.81 -0.98
C GLU A 20 19.09 10.47 -2.32
N GLN A 21 19.64 9.49 -3.04
CA GLN A 21 19.08 9.04 -4.32
C GLN A 21 17.69 8.42 -4.14
N LEU A 22 17.50 7.65 -3.07
CA LEU A 22 16.24 6.99 -2.75
C LEU A 22 15.19 8.00 -2.27
N ILE A 23 15.60 9.06 -1.55
CA ILE A 23 14.71 10.17 -1.18
C ILE A 23 14.28 10.97 -2.42
N ALA A 24 15.20 11.24 -3.35
CA ALA A 24 14.89 11.96 -4.58
C ALA A 24 13.89 11.19 -5.47
N GLU A 25 14.12 9.88 -5.67
CA GLU A 25 13.19 9.03 -6.43
C GLU A 25 11.82 8.95 -5.76
N ARG A 26 11.79 8.88 -4.42
CA ARG A 26 10.55 8.87 -3.63
C ARG A 26 9.76 10.17 -3.81
N ASN A 27 10.43 11.32 -3.73
CA ASN A 27 9.81 12.62 -3.93
C ASN A 27 9.21 12.74 -5.33
N ALA A 28 9.94 12.32 -6.38
CA ALA A 28 9.43 12.34 -7.75
C ALA A 28 8.17 11.47 -7.93
N LYS A 29 8.13 10.30 -7.30
CA LYS A 29 6.93 9.43 -7.32
C LYS A 29 5.74 10.06 -6.61
N ASP A 30 5.97 10.67 -5.46
CA ASP A 30 4.91 11.36 -4.71
C ASP A 30 4.38 12.57 -5.49
N ASP A 31 5.27 13.31 -6.16
CA ASP A 31 4.92 14.43 -7.02
C ASP A 31 4.06 13.99 -8.20
N GLN A 32 4.46 12.93 -8.90
CA GLN A 32 3.71 12.37 -10.01
C GLN A 32 2.33 11.87 -9.56
N LYS A 33 2.25 11.24 -8.37
CA LYS A 33 0.99 10.77 -7.79
C LYS A 33 0.05 11.95 -7.48
N CYS A 34 0.55 12.99 -6.81
CA CYS A 34 -0.26 14.16 -6.48
C CYS A 34 -0.71 14.94 -7.73
N GLN A 35 0.17 15.07 -8.72
CA GLN A 35 -0.18 15.65 -10.02
C GLN A 35 -1.24 14.84 -10.76
N SER A 36 -1.22 13.50 -10.66
CA SER A 36 -2.24 12.64 -11.26
C SER A 36 -3.63 12.83 -10.65
N TYR A 37 -3.70 13.25 -9.38
CA TYR A 37 -4.94 13.64 -8.71
C TYR A 37 -5.35 15.10 -8.97
N GLY A 38 -4.61 15.81 -9.83
CA GLY A 38 -4.87 17.21 -10.18
C GLY A 38 -4.29 18.23 -9.20
N ALA A 39 -3.53 17.80 -8.20
CA ALA A 39 -2.87 18.70 -7.26
C ALA A 39 -1.61 19.31 -7.90
N ARG A 40 -1.44 20.62 -7.77
CA ARG A 40 -0.35 21.37 -8.40
C ARG A 40 0.69 21.82 -7.38
N PRO A 41 2.00 21.80 -7.69
CA PRO A 41 3.01 22.33 -6.79
C PRO A 41 2.68 23.78 -6.38
N GLY A 42 2.79 24.06 -5.08
CA GLY A 42 2.46 25.38 -4.52
C GLY A 42 1.00 25.59 -4.11
N THR A 43 0.12 24.59 -4.27
CA THR A 43 -1.26 24.64 -3.74
C THR A 43 -1.38 23.86 -2.43
N ASP A 44 -2.34 24.25 -1.58
CA ASP A 44 -2.70 23.48 -0.37
C ASP A 44 -3.08 22.03 -0.69
N SER A 45 -3.76 21.80 -1.82
CA SER A 45 -4.14 20.45 -2.26
C SER A 45 -2.92 19.55 -2.50
N TYR A 46 -1.81 20.11 -3.00
CA TYR A 46 -0.57 19.36 -3.20
C TYR A 46 0.14 19.06 -1.88
N VAL A 47 0.19 20.03 -0.96
CA VAL A 47 0.74 19.82 0.39
C VAL A 47 -0.04 18.74 1.14
N ASN A 48 -1.37 18.81 1.11
CA ASN A 48 -2.22 17.84 1.77
C ASN A 48 -2.08 16.43 1.15
N CYS A 49 -1.98 16.34 -0.19
CA CYS A 49 -1.74 15.06 -0.86
C CYS A 49 -0.41 14.42 -0.39
N ARG A 50 0.66 15.21 -0.33
CA ARG A 50 1.96 14.70 0.13
C ARG A 50 1.94 14.29 1.60
N ALA A 51 1.28 15.06 2.46
CA ALA A 51 1.11 14.71 3.86
C ALA A 51 0.37 13.38 4.04
N GLN A 52 -0.71 13.15 3.27
CA GLN A 52 -1.46 11.90 3.30
C GLN A 52 -0.62 10.70 2.81
N LEU A 53 0.14 10.87 1.73
CA LEU A 53 1.03 9.83 1.20
C LEU A 53 2.15 9.44 2.19
N ASP A 54 2.66 10.41 2.96
CA ASP A 54 3.66 10.11 3.98
C ASP A 54 3.04 9.45 5.22
N SER A 55 1.88 9.93 5.66
CA SER A 55 1.10 9.32 6.74
C SER A 55 0.75 7.87 6.43
N ALA A 56 0.18 7.58 5.26
CA ALA A 56 -0.18 6.23 4.83
C ALA A 56 1.03 5.28 4.83
N ARG A 57 2.23 5.79 4.49
CA ARG A 57 3.47 5.01 4.54
C ARG A 57 3.92 4.75 5.97
N THR A 58 3.82 5.75 6.84
CA THR A 58 4.15 5.60 8.26
C THR A 58 3.23 4.57 8.89
N THR A 59 1.93 4.60 8.57
CA THR A 59 0.97 3.57 8.99
C THR A 59 1.34 2.20 8.45
N ALA A 60 1.66 2.08 7.15
CA ALA A 60 2.07 0.80 6.57
C ALA A 60 3.30 0.22 7.28
N ARG A 61 4.34 1.04 7.53
CA ARG A 61 5.52 0.62 8.28
C ARG A 61 5.21 0.24 9.73
N ALA A 62 4.28 0.94 10.37
CA ALA A 62 3.85 0.61 11.71
C ALA A 62 3.10 -0.73 11.75
N ILE A 63 2.31 -1.04 10.72
CA ILE A 63 1.64 -2.35 10.58
C ILE A 63 2.65 -3.45 10.29
N ASP A 64 3.57 -3.24 9.35
CA ASP A 64 4.60 -4.23 8.98
C ASP A 64 5.55 -4.54 10.16
N GLY A 65 5.85 -3.52 10.98
CA GLY A 65 6.67 -3.66 12.18
C GLY A 65 5.89 -4.15 13.41
N ALA A 66 4.56 -4.13 13.36
CA ALA A 66 3.75 -4.73 14.41
C ALA A 66 3.73 -6.24 14.20
N THR A 67 4.22 -7.01 15.20
CA THR A 67 3.89 -8.43 15.28
C THR A 67 2.36 -8.52 15.29
N PRO A 68 1.71 -9.13 14.28
CA PRO A 68 0.26 -9.22 14.28
C PRO A 68 -0.13 -10.03 15.51
N ALA A 69 -0.83 -9.40 16.45
CA ALA A 69 -1.51 -10.13 17.50
C ALA A 69 -2.52 -11.03 16.79
N GLN A 70 -2.24 -12.33 16.72
CA GLN A 70 -3.14 -13.31 16.16
C GLN A 70 -4.40 -13.33 17.02
N THR A 71 -5.37 -12.50 16.64
CA THR A 71 -6.66 -12.44 17.33
C THR A 71 -7.53 -13.50 16.69
N THR A 72 -7.59 -14.67 17.31
CA THR A 72 -8.55 -15.69 16.94
C THR A 72 -9.94 -15.17 17.30
N VAL A 73 -10.62 -14.57 16.33
CA VAL A 73 -12.03 -14.20 16.49
C VAL A 73 -12.85 -15.48 16.31
N VAL A 74 -13.34 -16.02 17.42
CA VAL A 74 -14.31 -17.11 17.40
C VAL A 74 -15.65 -16.52 16.96
N VAL A 75 -15.97 -16.66 15.66
CA VAL A 75 -17.31 -16.32 15.16
C VAL A 75 -18.26 -17.39 15.68
N ARG A 76 -19.16 -17.01 16.59
CA ARG A 76 -20.20 -17.92 17.08
C ARG A 76 -21.24 -18.05 15.97
N SER A 77 -21.66 -19.27 15.66
CA SER A 77 -22.62 -19.54 14.58
C SER A 77 -23.95 -18.77 14.73
N SER A 78 -24.25 -18.27 15.92
CA SER A 78 -25.41 -17.41 16.22
C SER A 78 -25.32 -16.00 15.63
N ASP A 79 -24.12 -15.53 15.28
CA ASP A 79 -23.88 -14.18 14.76
C ASP A 79 -23.89 -14.14 13.22
N VAL A 80 -24.10 -15.28 12.54
CA VAL A 80 -24.17 -15.34 11.08
C VAL A 80 -25.51 -14.75 10.63
N PRO A 81 -25.53 -13.60 9.92
CA PRO A 81 -26.76 -13.07 9.36
C PRO A 81 -27.32 -14.10 8.38
N THR A 82 -28.60 -14.43 8.51
CA THR A 82 -29.28 -15.27 7.52
C THR A 82 -29.18 -14.58 6.16
N PRO A 83 -28.69 -15.29 5.11
CA PRO A 83 -28.65 -14.71 3.78
C PRO A 83 -30.07 -14.36 3.36
N MET A 84 -30.33 -13.09 3.09
CA MET A 84 -31.58 -12.67 2.46
C MET A 84 -31.68 -13.37 1.10
N PRO A 85 -32.87 -13.83 0.69
CA PRO A 85 -33.05 -14.40 -0.64
C PRO A 85 -32.74 -13.30 -1.67
N SER A 86 -31.64 -13.49 -2.41
CA SER A 86 -31.37 -12.69 -3.60
C SER A 86 -32.38 -13.11 -4.67
N THR A 87 -33.46 -12.35 -4.79
CA THR A 87 -34.34 -12.41 -5.96
C THR A 87 -33.53 -11.92 -7.15
N VAL A 88 -32.93 -12.83 -7.91
CA VAL A 88 -32.29 -12.52 -9.19
C VAL A 88 -33.39 -12.09 -10.16
N PRO A 89 -33.49 -10.80 -10.54
CA PRO A 89 -34.51 -10.37 -11.49
C PRO A 89 -34.04 -10.79 -12.88
N GLY A 90 -34.63 -11.84 -13.44
CA GLY A 90 -34.48 -12.13 -14.87
C GLY A 90 -34.11 -13.54 -15.31
N GLN A 91 -34.33 -14.59 -14.50
CA GLN A 91 -34.40 -15.94 -15.09
C GLN A 91 -35.70 -16.04 -15.92
N ARG A 92 -35.67 -15.50 -17.15
CA ARG A 92 -36.65 -15.84 -18.18
C ARG A 92 -36.38 -17.28 -18.58
N CYS A 93 -37.12 -18.22 -17.99
CA CYS A 93 -37.23 -19.57 -18.52
C CYS A 93 -37.73 -19.45 -19.97
N THR A 94 -36.81 -19.55 -20.93
CA THR A 94 -37.19 -19.73 -22.32
C THR A 94 -37.44 -21.22 -22.52
N SER A 95 -38.61 -21.55 -23.06
CA SER A 95 -39.17 -22.90 -23.15
C SER A 95 -38.43 -23.87 -24.09
N ARG A 96 -37.11 -23.73 -24.25
CA ARG A 96 -36.39 -24.38 -25.36
C ARG A 96 -34.96 -24.86 -25.07
N GLY A 97 -34.55 -25.02 -23.82
CA GLY A 97 -33.23 -25.58 -23.51
C GLY A 97 -33.14 -26.18 -22.11
N SER A 98 -32.56 -27.38 -22.03
CA SER A 98 -32.41 -28.22 -20.84
C SER A 98 -31.39 -27.69 -19.83
N PHE A 99 -31.64 -26.51 -19.27
CA PHE A 99 -31.06 -26.13 -17.98
C PHE A 99 -32.15 -25.54 -17.10
N CYS A 100 -32.83 -26.44 -16.40
CA CYS A 100 -33.18 -26.32 -14.99
C CYS A 100 -32.49 -27.48 -14.27
#